data_AF-A0A5B9QQN9-F1
#
_entry.id   AF-A0A5B9QQN9-F1
#
_cell.length_a   1.000
_cell.length_b   1.000
_cell.length_c   1.000
_cell.angle_alpha   90.00
_cell.angle_beta   90.00
_cell.angle_gamma   90.00
#
_symmetry.space_group_name_H-M   'P 1'
#
loop_
_entity.id
_entity.type
_entity.pdbx_description
1 polymer ?
#
loop_
_entity_poly.entity_id
_entity_poly.type
_entity_poly.pdbx_seq_one_letter_code
_entity_poly.pdbx_strand_id
1 'polypeptide(L)'
;MKIWFISDTHNEHLGLRVPEVDLVIHCGDESTHGNAWMNEPEARQFFEWYSSLDISTKVFVPGNHSTAVEQGLIVAEDYPGVQFLVHEAMQWNGLKIFGSPYTPRFHDWAYMKKRAKLDLVWQSVPDDVDILVTHGPPKGVLDLTRDIESHAIVQVGCAALRRHVDQRIYPRIHAFGHLHDEKGISNFGLFTRGSTQFINCACCNLAGKLKNNGFVVEV
;
A
#
# COMPACT_ATOMS: atom_id res chain seq x y z
N MET A 1 -0.35 -18.48 9.99
CA MET A 1 0.87 -17.95 9.33
C MET A 1 1.03 -16.49 9.71
N LYS A 2 2.23 -15.92 9.73
CA LYS A 2 2.47 -14.51 10.11
C LYS A 2 2.78 -13.66 8.88
N ILE A 3 2.06 -12.55 8.74
CA ILE A 3 2.26 -11.57 7.68
C ILE A 3 2.72 -10.25 8.29
N TRP A 4 3.80 -9.67 7.77
CA TRP A 4 4.25 -8.32 8.09
C TRP A 4 3.80 -7.33 7.02
N PHE A 5 2.95 -6.38 7.40
CA PHE A 5 2.48 -5.29 6.53
C PHE A 5 3.24 -4.01 6.83
N ILE A 6 3.83 -3.43 5.78
CA ILE A 6 4.50 -2.12 5.80
C ILE A 6 4.06 -1.31 4.57
N SER A 7 4.23 0.00 4.62
CA SER A 7 3.96 0.92 3.52
C SER A 7 4.66 2.25 3.77
N ASP A 8 4.80 3.08 2.75
CA ASP A 8 5.25 4.48 2.87
C ASP A 8 6.56 4.58 3.65
N THR A 9 7.52 3.75 3.26
CA THR A 9 8.83 3.72 3.90
C THR A 9 9.69 4.89 3.46
N HIS A 10 9.45 5.47 2.27
CA HIS A 10 10.08 6.72 1.81
C HIS A 10 11.59 6.79 2.08
N ASN A 11 12.34 5.77 1.64
CA ASN A 11 13.78 5.62 1.86
C ASN A 11 14.24 5.34 3.31
N GLU A 12 13.34 5.24 4.29
CA GLU A 12 13.68 4.99 5.70
C GLU A 12 13.64 3.48 6.05
N HIS A 13 13.62 2.60 5.04
CA HIS A 13 13.46 1.15 5.19
C HIS A 13 14.56 0.48 6.04
N LEU A 14 15.79 1.01 6.02
CA LEU A 14 16.89 0.52 6.88
C LEU A 14 16.64 0.74 8.38
N GLY A 15 15.73 1.64 8.75
CA GLY A 15 15.33 1.89 10.13
C GLY A 15 14.31 0.88 10.68
N LEU A 16 13.71 0.06 9.82
CA LEU A 16 12.70 -0.92 10.22
C LEU A 16 13.31 -2.08 11.00
N ARG A 17 12.61 -2.51 12.05
CA ARG A 17 12.90 -3.75 12.76
C ARG A 17 12.20 -4.90 12.06
N VAL A 18 12.99 -5.76 11.43
CA VAL A 18 12.49 -6.92 10.68
C VAL A 18 12.00 -8.00 11.68
N PRO A 19 10.71 -8.39 11.66
CA PRO A 19 10.18 -9.46 12.50
C PRO A 19 10.39 -10.85 11.87
N GLU A 20 10.33 -11.91 12.69
CA GLU A 20 10.20 -13.28 12.18
C GLU A 20 8.78 -13.53 11.67
N VAL A 21 8.63 -13.60 10.34
CA VAL A 21 7.35 -13.79 9.65
C VAL A 21 7.51 -14.66 8.41
N ASP A 22 6.40 -15.18 7.91
CA ASP A 22 6.38 -16.03 6.73
C ASP A 22 6.33 -15.20 5.43
N LEU A 23 5.65 -14.04 5.49
CA LEU A 23 5.40 -13.14 4.36
C LEU A 23 5.56 -11.68 4.79
N VAL A 24 6.20 -10.87 3.95
CA VAL A 24 6.15 -9.40 4.05
C VAL A 24 5.41 -8.82 2.84
N ILE A 25 4.54 -7.85 3.09
CA ILE A 25 3.78 -7.10 2.08
C ILE A 25 4.09 -5.61 2.24
N HIS A 26 4.65 -4.99 1.21
CA HIS A 26 4.83 -3.53 1.12
C HIS A 26 3.72 -2.90 0.27
N CYS A 27 2.94 -1.99 0.86
CA CYS A 27 1.72 -1.40 0.23
C CYS A 27 1.99 -0.10 -0.54
N GLY A 28 3.22 0.11 -0.99
CA GLY A 28 3.61 1.22 -1.87
C GLY A 28 4.43 2.31 -1.19
N ASP A 29 4.97 3.20 -2.01
CA ASP A 29 5.81 4.33 -1.60
C ASP A 29 7.11 3.90 -0.88
N GLU A 30 7.86 3.05 -1.57
CA GLU A 30 9.21 2.62 -1.20
C GLU A 30 10.26 3.74 -1.32
N SER A 31 9.97 4.68 -2.20
CA SER A 31 10.82 5.80 -2.64
C SER A 31 10.08 7.14 -2.45
N THR A 32 10.73 8.27 -2.78
CA THR A 32 10.17 9.60 -2.49
C THR A 32 10.15 10.52 -3.70
N HIS A 33 11.16 10.50 -4.55
CA HIS A 33 11.24 11.48 -5.64
C HIS A 33 10.13 11.27 -6.67
N GLY A 34 9.45 12.35 -7.07
CA GLY A 34 8.40 12.29 -8.10
C GLY A 34 8.93 12.20 -9.53
N ASN A 35 10.25 12.35 -9.75
CA ASN A 35 10.86 12.18 -11.06
C ASN A 35 11.47 10.78 -11.17
N ALA A 36 11.07 10.01 -12.17
CA ALA A 36 11.45 8.61 -12.32
C ALA A 36 12.97 8.36 -12.32
N TRP A 37 13.78 9.22 -12.95
CA TRP A 37 15.25 9.04 -13.00
C TRP A 37 15.93 9.32 -11.66
N MET A 38 15.38 10.23 -10.85
CA MET A 38 15.86 10.49 -9.48
C MET A 38 15.29 9.46 -8.48
N ASN A 39 14.12 8.92 -8.79
CA ASN A 39 13.43 7.89 -8.01
C ASN A 39 14.07 6.50 -8.19
N GLU A 40 14.60 6.20 -9.37
CA GLU A 40 15.22 4.92 -9.68
C GLU A 40 16.32 4.50 -8.68
N PRO A 41 17.32 5.33 -8.32
CA PRO A 41 18.33 4.93 -7.36
C PRO A 41 17.79 4.77 -5.93
N GLU A 42 16.70 5.48 -5.58
CA GLU A 42 15.99 5.29 -4.31
C GLU A 42 15.31 3.92 -4.26
N ALA A 43 14.55 3.61 -5.32
CA ALA A 43 13.85 2.34 -5.45
C ALA A 43 14.85 1.16 -5.48
N ARG A 44 16.00 1.28 -6.17
CA ARG A 44 17.03 0.23 -6.15
C ARG A 44 17.53 -0.09 -4.76
N GLN A 45 17.86 0.92 -3.95
CA GLN A 45 18.29 0.73 -2.57
C GLN A 45 17.24 -0.01 -1.74
N PHE A 46 15.96 0.37 -1.91
CA PHE A 46 14.87 -0.34 -1.26
C PHE A 46 14.80 -1.81 -1.70
N PHE A 47 14.80 -2.11 -3.01
CA PHE A 47 14.63 -3.47 -3.48
C PHE A 47 15.85 -4.36 -3.21
N GLU A 48 17.06 -3.80 -3.14
CA GLU A 48 18.25 -4.50 -2.63
C GLU A 48 18.06 -4.92 -1.17
N TRP A 49 17.64 -3.99 -0.30
CA TRP A 49 17.31 -4.30 1.09
C TRP A 49 16.18 -5.32 1.20
N TYR A 50 15.08 -5.10 0.48
CA TYR A 50 13.87 -5.91 0.56
C TYR A 50 14.12 -7.35 0.09
N SER A 51 14.93 -7.52 -0.95
CA SER A 51 15.36 -8.83 -1.44
C SER A 51 16.25 -9.56 -0.43
N SER A 52 17.08 -8.83 0.32
CA SER A 52 18.01 -9.38 1.31
C SER A 52 17.36 -9.90 2.60
N LEU A 53 16.09 -9.56 2.86
CA LEU A 53 15.37 -10.00 4.05
C LEU A 53 15.28 -11.53 4.10
N ASP A 54 15.56 -12.13 5.26
CA ASP A 54 15.38 -13.56 5.51
C ASP A 54 13.89 -13.88 5.78
N ILE A 55 13.06 -13.59 4.79
CA ILE A 55 11.61 -13.83 4.78
C ILE A 55 11.28 -14.58 3.49
N SER A 56 10.53 -15.68 3.62
CA SER A 56 10.31 -16.63 2.53
C SER A 56 9.57 -16.03 1.33
N THR A 57 8.57 -15.18 1.59
CA THR A 57 7.75 -14.56 0.56
C THR A 57 7.77 -13.05 0.74
N LYS A 58 7.98 -12.32 -0.35
CA LYS A 58 7.97 -10.85 -0.39
C LYS A 58 7.01 -10.38 -1.47
N VAL A 59 6.09 -9.49 -1.12
CA VAL A 59 5.09 -8.93 -2.04
C VAL A 59 5.18 -7.42 -2.02
N PHE A 60 5.22 -6.82 -3.20
CA PHE A 60 5.27 -5.38 -3.38
C PHE A 60 4.08 -4.91 -4.24
N VAL A 61 3.33 -3.95 -3.72
CA VAL A 61 2.34 -3.18 -4.48
C VAL A 61 2.89 -1.77 -4.64
N PRO A 62 2.98 -1.21 -5.86
CA PRO A 62 3.44 0.16 -6.04
C PRO A 62 2.51 1.19 -5.40
N GLY A 63 3.06 2.34 -5.03
CA GLY A 63 2.31 3.53 -4.61
C GLY A 63 2.51 4.71 -5.56
N ASN A 64 2.06 5.90 -5.16
CA ASN A 64 2.17 7.08 -6.03
C ASN A 64 3.58 7.67 -6.14
N HIS A 65 4.49 7.33 -5.23
CA HIS A 65 5.91 7.65 -5.33
C HIS A 65 6.72 6.59 -6.08
N SER A 66 6.15 5.45 -6.47
CA SER A 66 6.83 4.40 -7.26
C SER A 66 6.97 4.77 -8.76
N THR A 67 7.45 5.98 -9.05
CA THR A 67 7.51 6.54 -10.41
C THR A 67 8.52 5.81 -11.30
N ALA A 68 9.64 5.31 -10.75
CA ALA A 68 10.57 4.47 -11.49
C ALA A 68 9.95 3.13 -11.91
N VAL A 69 9.10 2.55 -11.06
CA VAL A 69 8.35 1.33 -11.36
C VAL A 69 7.31 1.60 -12.45
N GLU A 70 6.53 2.67 -12.34
CA GLU A 70 5.52 3.03 -13.36
C GLU A 70 6.13 3.28 -14.75
N GLN A 71 7.32 3.89 -14.80
CA GLN A 71 8.03 4.18 -16.05
C GLN A 71 8.87 3.00 -16.57
N GLY A 72 8.88 1.86 -15.88
CA GLY A 72 9.61 0.66 -16.29
C GLY A 72 11.13 0.77 -16.15
N LEU A 73 11.63 1.68 -15.31
CA LEU A 73 13.04 1.76 -14.93
C LEU A 73 13.41 0.71 -13.87
N ILE A 74 12.40 0.30 -13.10
CA ILE A 74 12.44 -0.84 -12.20
C ILE A 74 11.35 -1.81 -12.63
N VAL A 75 11.74 -3.06 -12.91
CA VAL A 75 10.81 -4.12 -13.33
C VAL A 75 10.96 -5.35 -12.43
N ALA A 76 9.94 -6.21 -12.40
CA ALA A 76 9.92 -7.38 -11.52
C ALA A 76 11.06 -8.36 -11.84
N GLU A 77 11.47 -8.44 -13.10
CA GLU A 77 12.55 -9.31 -13.58
C GLU A 77 13.91 -8.98 -12.95
N ASP A 78 14.11 -7.72 -12.50
CA ASP A 78 15.32 -7.31 -11.79
C ASP A 78 15.39 -7.92 -10.37
N TYR A 79 14.24 -8.32 -9.81
CA TYR A 79 14.08 -8.74 -8.41
C TYR A 79 13.24 -10.02 -8.30
N PRO A 80 13.72 -11.18 -8.80
CA PRO A 80 12.92 -12.41 -8.90
C PRO A 80 12.45 -12.99 -7.55
N GLY A 81 13.04 -12.54 -6.43
CA GLY A 81 12.61 -12.89 -5.07
C GLY A 81 11.44 -12.05 -4.53
N VAL A 82 10.94 -11.08 -5.30
CA VAL A 82 9.87 -10.16 -4.92
C VAL A 82 8.72 -10.30 -5.92
N GLN A 83 7.51 -10.55 -5.42
CA GLN A 83 6.30 -10.61 -6.23
C GLN A 83 5.70 -9.21 -6.36
N PHE A 84 5.80 -8.62 -7.55
CA PHE A 84 5.16 -7.34 -7.86
C PHE A 84 3.70 -7.59 -8.22
N LEU A 85 2.77 -6.92 -7.55
CA LEU A 85 1.34 -6.99 -7.88
C LEU A 85 0.86 -5.63 -8.39
N VAL A 86 0.74 -5.50 -9.71
CA VAL A 86 0.32 -4.26 -10.38
C VAL A 86 -1.10 -4.44 -10.95
N HIS A 87 -2.09 -4.41 -10.05
CA HIS A 87 -3.48 -4.77 -10.36
C HIS A 87 -3.62 -6.26 -10.77
N GLU A 88 -3.01 -7.14 -9.97
CA GLU A 88 -2.89 -8.56 -10.24
C GLU A 88 -3.07 -9.39 -8.97
N ALA A 89 -3.29 -10.70 -9.15
CA ALA A 89 -3.49 -11.65 -8.08
C ALA A 89 -2.35 -12.66 -7.99
N MET A 90 -2.08 -13.15 -6.78
CA MET A 90 -1.24 -14.31 -6.54
C MET A 90 -1.88 -15.25 -5.51
N GLN A 91 -1.35 -16.46 -5.44
CA GLN A 91 -1.69 -17.45 -4.41
C GLN A 91 -0.56 -17.56 -3.40
N TRP A 92 -0.91 -17.60 -2.13
CA TRP A 92 0.03 -17.84 -1.04
C TRP A 92 -0.60 -18.72 0.02
N ASN A 93 -0.12 -19.96 0.14
CA ASN A 93 -0.61 -20.94 1.12
C ASN A 93 -2.14 -21.09 1.17
N GLY A 94 -2.78 -21.12 0.00
CA GLY A 94 -4.23 -21.25 -0.15
C GLY A 94 -5.02 -19.94 0.02
N LEU A 95 -4.35 -18.81 0.25
CA LEU A 95 -4.96 -17.48 0.30
C LEU A 95 -4.73 -16.74 -1.02
N LYS A 96 -5.78 -16.13 -1.55
CA LYS A 96 -5.70 -15.23 -2.71
C LYS A 96 -5.36 -13.82 -2.25
N ILE A 97 -4.19 -13.33 -2.70
CA ILE A 97 -3.74 -11.97 -2.48
C ILE A 97 -3.95 -11.18 -3.77
N PHE A 98 -4.64 -10.04 -3.72
CA PHE A 98 -4.79 -9.13 -4.85
C PHE A 98 -4.16 -7.79 -4.53
N GLY A 99 -3.23 -7.31 -5.37
CA GLY A 99 -2.53 -6.05 -5.19
C GLY A 99 -2.87 -5.03 -6.27
N SER A 100 -3.18 -3.79 -5.90
CA SER A 100 -3.41 -2.72 -6.88
C SER A 100 -2.88 -1.35 -6.43
N PRO A 101 -2.12 -0.65 -7.28
CA PRO A 101 -1.49 0.62 -6.90
C PRO A 101 -2.44 1.82 -7.00
N TYR A 102 -3.61 1.65 -7.61
CA TYR A 102 -4.41 2.78 -8.06
C TYR A 102 -5.09 3.56 -6.94
N THR A 103 -4.88 4.88 -6.92
CA THR A 103 -5.46 5.80 -5.94
C THR A 103 -6.25 6.94 -6.63
N PRO A 104 -7.19 7.58 -5.90
CA PRO A 104 -7.84 8.80 -6.38
C PRO A 104 -6.83 9.91 -6.68
N ARG A 105 -6.88 10.45 -7.89
CA ARG A 105 -6.01 11.54 -8.33
C ARG A 105 -6.06 12.72 -7.35
N PHE A 106 -4.88 13.13 -6.90
CA PHE A 106 -4.63 14.33 -6.11
C PHE A 106 -3.62 15.25 -6.83
N HIS A 107 -2.49 14.69 -7.23
CA HIS A 107 -1.51 15.30 -8.13
C HIS A 107 -1.29 14.42 -9.38
N ASP A 108 -0.41 14.87 -10.28
CA ASP A 108 0.05 14.07 -11.42
C ASP A 108 1.24 13.17 -10.99
N TRP A 109 0.99 12.32 -9.99
CA TRP A 109 1.90 11.28 -9.50
C TRP A 109 1.56 9.92 -10.11
N ALA A 110 2.41 8.91 -9.85
CA ALA A 110 2.23 7.57 -10.39
C ALA A 110 0.92 6.93 -9.93
N TYR A 111 0.33 6.09 -10.78
CA TYR A 111 -0.86 5.29 -10.51
C TYR A 111 -2.11 6.07 -10.07
N MET A 112 -2.14 7.38 -10.30
CA MET A 112 -3.28 8.25 -9.98
C MET A 112 -4.38 8.14 -11.05
N LYS A 113 -5.61 7.79 -10.63
CA LYS A 113 -6.77 7.75 -11.53
C LYS A 113 -7.87 8.72 -11.11
N LYS A 114 -8.55 9.32 -12.09
CA LYS A 114 -9.73 10.16 -11.83
C LYS A 114 -10.79 9.34 -11.07
N ARG A 115 -11.41 9.94 -10.06
CA ARG A 115 -12.44 9.26 -9.22
C ARG A 115 -13.54 8.60 -10.04
N ALA A 116 -13.97 9.22 -11.14
CA ALA A 116 -14.99 8.68 -12.05
C ALA A 116 -14.58 7.41 -12.82
N LYS A 117 -13.28 7.07 -12.86
CA LYS A 117 -12.76 5.88 -13.54
C LYS A 117 -12.44 4.73 -12.58
N LEU A 118 -12.39 5.00 -11.28
CA LEU A 118 -12.02 4.00 -10.28
C LEU A 118 -13.07 2.90 -10.13
N ASP A 119 -14.35 3.17 -10.41
CA ASP A 119 -15.37 2.12 -10.34
C ASP A 119 -15.09 0.98 -11.32
N LEU A 120 -14.72 1.30 -12.57
CA LEU A 120 -14.33 0.32 -13.59
C LEU A 120 -13.09 -0.49 -13.20
N VAL A 121 -12.13 0.16 -12.51
CA VAL A 121 -10.93 -0.52 -12.00
C VAL A 121 -11.29 -1.52 -10.92
N TRP A 122 -12.19 -1.17 -10.02
CA TRP A 122 -12.55 -2.08 -8.93
C TRP A 122 -13.50 -3.19 -9.38
N GLN A 123 -14.28 -2.98 -10.44
CA GLN A 123 -15.09 -4.02 -11.08
C GLN A 123 -14.27 -5.21 -11.60
N SER A 124 -13.01 -5.02 -12.01
CA SER A 124 -12.16 -6.11 -12.51
C SER A 124 -11.48 -6.93 -11.40
N VAL A 125 -11.52 -6.48 -10.14
CA VAL A 125 -10.99 -7.24 -9.00
C VAL A 125 -11.89 -8.45 -8.74
N PRO A 126 -11.38 -9.68 -8.57
CA PRO A 126 -12.19 -10.85 -8.24
C PRO A 126 -12.98 -10.71 -6.92
N ASP A 127 -14.10 -11.43 -6.81
CA ASP A 127 -14.97 -11.43 -5.62
C ASP A 127 -14.37 -12.26 -4.47
N ASP A 128 -13.49 -13.22 -4.77
CA ASP A 128 -12.98 -14.24 -3.86
C ASP A 128 -11.54 -13.94 -3.39
N VAL A 129 -11.27 -12.68 -3.06
CA VAL A 129 -9.96 -12.22 -2.55
C VAL A 129 -9.92 -12.34 -1.03
N ASP A 130 -8.95 -13.08 -0.48
CA ASP A 130 -8.74 -13.18 0.97
C ASP A 130 -8.03 -11.94 1.53
N ILE A 131 -6.99 -11.47 0.83
CA ILE A 131 -6.17 -10.33 1.22
C ILE A 131 -6.14 -9.33 0.06
N LEU A 132 -6.78 -8.18 0.27
CA LEU A 132 -6.71 -7.06 -0.66
C LEU A 132 -5.61 -6.09 -0.22
N VAL A 133 -4.71 -5.75 -1.12
CA VAL A 133 -3.63 -4.79 -0.89
C VAL A 133 -3.82 -3.65 -1.89
N THR A 134 -4.06 -2.45 -1.38
CA THR A 134 -4.10 -1.23 -2.21
C THR A 134 -3.14 -0.21 -1.66
N HIS A 135 -2.65 0.71 -2.48
CA HIS A 135 -1.84 1.78 -1.92
C HIS A 135 -2.67 2.74 -1.05
N GLY A 136 -3.79 3.23 -1.59
CA GLY A 136 -4.69 4.14 -0.88
C GLY A 136 -5.85 3.45 -0.15
N PRO A 137 -6.42 4.11 0.88
CA PRO A 137 -7.51 3.58 1.68
C PRO A 137 -8.89 3.62 0.97
N PRO A 138 -9.83 2.74 1.34
CA PRO A 138 -11.24 2.93 1.05
C PRO A 138 -11.80 4.12 1.86
N LYS A 139 -12.80 4.82 1.30
CA LYS A 139 -13.37 6.00 1.99
C LYS A 139 -13.98 5.67 3.35
N GLY A 140 -13.67 6.51 4.34
CA GLY A 140 -14.17 6.41 5.71
C GLY A 140 -13.50 5.33 6.55
N VAL A 141 -12.27 4.94 6.20
CA VAL A 141 -11.44 4.00 6.95
C VAL A 141 -10.01 4.51 6.96
N LEU A 142 -9.55 5.01 8.10
CA LEU A 142 -8.16 5.45 8.31
C LEU A 142 -7.65 6.37 7.18
N ASP A 143 -8.53 7.25 6.70
CA ASP A 143 -8.37 8.06 5.49
C ASP A 143 -8.55 9.57 5.76
N LEU A 144 -8.27 10.00 6.98
CA LEU A 144 -8.43 11.38 7.40
C LEU A 144 -7.20 12.20 7.00
N THR A 145 -7.42 13.42 6.53
CA THR A 145 -6.36 14.41 6.39
C THR A 145 -6.94 15.82 6.50
N ARG A 146 -6.07 16.84 6.48
CA ARG A 146 -6.48 18.24 6.39
C ARG A 146 -6.60 18.66 4.94
N ASP A 147 -7.77 19.22 4.61
CA ASP A 147 -7.95 19.91 3.34
C ASP A 147 -6.95 21.07 3.21
N ILE A 148 -6.36 21.24 2.02
CA ILE A 148 -5.28 22.22 1.79
C ILE A 148 -5.79 23.65 1.99
N GLU A 149 -7.01 23.95 1.56
CA GLU A 149 -7.54 25.31 1.54
C GLU A 149 -8.23 25.66 2.87
N SER A 150 -9.12 24.79 3.34
CA SER A 150 -9.95 25.04 4.52
C SER A 150 -9.32 24.58 5.84
N HIS A 151 -8.28 23.74 5.79
CA HIS A 151 -7.69 23.04 6.93
C HIS A 151 -8.66 22.18 7.75
N ALA A 152 -9.87 21.97 7.23
CA ALA A 152 -10.86 21.08 7.83
C ALA A 152 -10.38 19.63 7.75
N ILE A 153 -10.74 18.84 8.76
CA ILE A 153 -10.50 17.40 8.73
C ILE A 153 -11.50 16.76 7.77
N VAL A 154 -11.00 16.06 6.76
CA VAL A 154 -11.80 15.46 5.68
C VAL A 154 -11.41 14.00 5.43
N GLN A 155 -12.34 13.22 4.89
CA GLN A 155 -12.12 11.83 4.46
C GLN A 155 -11.86 11.78 2.96
N VAL A 156 -10.66 11.34 2.55
CA VAL A 156 -10.21 11.43 1.15
C VAL A 156 -10.11 10.08 0.43
N GLY A 157 -10.35 8.97 1.13
CA GLY A 157 -10.27 7.63 0.57
C GLY A 157 -11.17 7.39 -0.64
N CYS A 158 -11.00 6.25 -1.28
CA CYS A 158 -11.74 5.91 -2.49
C CYS A 158 -13.15 5.40 -2.18
N ALA A 159 -14.18 6.19 -2.55
CA ALA A 159 -15.57 5.79 -2.37
C ALA A 159 -15.99 4.60 -3.23
N ALA A 160 -15.40 4.44 -4.43
CA ALA A 160 -15.67 3.29 -5.28
C ALA A 160 -15.07 2.01 -4.67
N LEU A 161 -13.81 2.06 -4.22
CA LEU A 161 -13.16 0.95 -3.54
C LEU A 161 -13.97 0.52 -2.31
N ARG A 162 -14.39 1.49 -1.51
CA ARG A 162 -15.26 1.28 -0.35
C ARG A 162 -16.52 0.48 -0.68
N ARG A 163 -17.21 0.81 -1.79
CA ARG A 163 -18.41 0.06 -2.21
C ARG A 163 -18.06 -1.38 -2.58
N HIS A 164 -17.04 -1.61 -3.40
CA HIS A 164 -16.66 -2.96 -3.83
C HIS A 164 -16.22 -3.85 -2.65
N VAL A 165 -15.46 -3.29 -1.70
CA VAL A 165 -15.07 -4.01 -0.47
C VAL A 165 -16.30 -4.39 0.36
N ASP A 166 -17.22 -3.45 0.59
CA ASP A 166 -18.39 -3.67 1.46
C ASP A 166 -19.53 -4.45 0.79
N GLN A 167 -19.51 -4.64 -0.53
CA GLN A 167 -20.66 -5.19 -1.29
C GLN A 167 -20.34 -6.47 -2.06
N ARG A 168 -19.07 -6.78 -2.30
CA ARG A 168 -18.69 -7.87 -3.21
C ARG A 168 -17.45 -8.62 -2.77
N ILE A 169 -16.34 -7.91 -2.56
CA ILE A 169 -15.02 -8.54 -2.35
C ILE A 169 -14.92 -9.13 -0.95
N TYR A 170 -15.41 -8.43 0.08
CA TYR A 170 -15.40 -8.90 1.47
C TYR A 170 -14.08 -9.57 1.94
N PRO A 171 -12.91 -8.96 1.68
CA PRO A 171 -11.65 -9.60 2.01
C PRO A 171 -11.52 -9.77 3.52
N ARG A 172 -10.81 -10.81 3.97
CA ARG A 172 -10.48 -11.00 5.39
C ARG A 172 -9.61 -9.84 5.87
N ILE A 173 -8.63 -9.44 5.06
CA ILE A 173 -7.73 -8.32 5.33
C ILE A 173 -7.73 -7.35 4.13
N HIS A 174 -7.84 -6.06 4.42
CA HIS A 174 -7.56 -4.99 3.46
C HIS A 174 -6.42 -4.12 3.99
N ALA A 175 -5.21 -4.29 3.46
CA ALA A 175 -4.03 -3.54 3.84
C ALA A 175 -3.72 -2.42 2.84
N PHE A 176 -3.27 -1.27 3.35
CA PHE A 176 -2.95 -0.08 2.58
C PHE A 176 -2.06 0.89 3.37
N GLY A 177 -1.67 1.98 2.75
CA GLY A 177 -0.92 3.08 3.36
C GLY A 177 -1.42 4.43 2.86
N HIS A 178 -0.53 5.24 2.28
CA HIS A 178 -0.77 6.53 1.61
C HIS A 178 -1.18 7.69 2.54
N LEU A 179 -2.07 7.44 3.51
CA LEU A 179 -2.55 8.45 4.44
C LEU A 179 -1.81 8.32 5.76
N HIS A 180 -0.90 9.26 6.00
CA HIS A 180 0.00 9.24 7.15
C HIS A 180 -0.65 9.84 8.39
N ASP A 181 -0.04 9.56 9.54
CA ASP A 181 -0.30 10.33 10.75
C ASP A 181 0.19 11.77 10.58
N GLU A 182 -0.65 12.71 11.01
CA GLU A 182 -0.33 14.13 11.09
C GLU A 182 -0.85 14.72 12.41
N LYS A 183 -0.56 15.99 12.69
CA LYS A 183 -0.89 16.59 13.99
C LYS A 183 -2.41 16.53 14.24
N GLY A 184 -2.81 15.73 15.22
CA GLY A 184 -4.21 15.55 15.63
C GLY A 184 -5.01 14.58 14.75
N ILE A 185 -4.35 13.85 13.85
CA ILE A 185 -4.97 12.81 13.01
C ILE A 185 -4.10 11.55 13.09
N SER A 186 -4.71 10.44 13.48
CA SER A 186 -4.05 9.13 13.46
C SER A 186 -4.78 8.24 12.46
N ASN A 187 -4.06 7.85 11.42
CA ASN A 187 -4.48 6.93 10.38
C ASN A 187 -3.75 5.59 10.52
N PHE A 188 -2.49 5.56 10.96
CA PHE A 188 -1.78 4.30 11.23
C PHE A 188 -2.54 3.48 12.27
N GLY A 189 -2.97 2.27 11.90
CA GLY A 189 -3.86 1.52 12.78
C GLY A 189 -4.56 0.33 12.15
N LEU A 190 -5.26 -0.39 13.02
CA LEU A 190 -6.18 -1.45 12.68
C LEU A 190 -7.62 -0.96 12.90
N PHE A 191 -8.49 -1.22 11.94
CA PHE A 191 -9.91 -0.94 12.04
C PHE A 191 -10.69 -2.13 11.51
N THR A 192 -11.67 -2.63 12.26
CA THR A 192 -12.51 -3.76 11.80
C THR A 192 -13.91 -3.27 11.48
N ARG A 193 -14.44 -3.66 10.32
CA ARG A 193 -15.85 -3.47 9.97
C ARG A 193 -16.37 -4.73 9.29
N GLY A 194 -17.44 -5.30 9.85
CA GLY A 194 -17.94 -6.59 9.41
C GLY A 194 -16.88 -7.68 9.60
N SER A 195 -16.67 -8.50 8.57
CA SER A 195 -15.64 -9.55 8.53
C SER A 195 -14.26 -9.05 8.09
N THR A 196 -14.12 -7.80 7.65
CA THR A 196 -12.87 -7.26 7.11
C THR A 196 -12.09 -6.50 8.17
N GLN A 197 -10.83 -6.88 8.35
CA GLN A 197 -9.83 -6.10 9.08
C GLN A 197 -9.10 -5.18 8.11
N PHE A 198 -9.16 -3.88 8.35
CA PHE A 198 -8.46 -2.85 7.59
C PHE A 198 -7.17 -2.47 8.31
N ILE A 199 -6.08 -2.36 7.57
CA ILE A 199 -4.74 -2.08 8.09
C ILE A 199 -4.18 -0.89 7.32
N ASN A 200 -4.03 0.25 7.97
CA ASN A 200 -3.16 1.30 7.46
C ASN A 200 -1.77 1.11 8.06
N CYS A 201 -0.82 0.65 7.25
CA CYS A 201 0.54 0.31 7.66
C CYS A 201 1.60 1.33 7.22
N ALA A 202 1.21 2.59 6.98
CA ALA A 202 2.16 3.67 6.68
C ALA A 202 3.20 3.84 7.80
N CYS A 203 4.48 3.60 7.48
CA CYS A 203 5.57 3.58 8.44
C CYS A 203 6.11 4.98 8.76
N CYS A 204 6.04 5.90 7.80
CA CYS A 204 6.43 7.29 7.97
C CYS A 204 5.26 8.18 8.34
N ASN A 205 5.55 9.29 9.02
CA ASN A 205 4.60 10.39 9.17
C ASN A 205 4.64 11.32 7.95
N LEU A 206 3.81 12.38 7.95
CA LEU A 206 3.77 13.38 6.86
C LEU A 206 5.12 14.08 6.58
N ALA A 207 6.05 14.07 7.54
CA ALA A 207 7.40 14.64 7.36
C ALA A 207 8.42 13.64 6.77
N GLY A 208 7.96 12.47 6.31
CA GLY A 208 8.84 11.41 5.79
C GLY A 208 9.75 10.83 6.86
N LYS A 209 9.30 10.81 8.13
CA LYS A 209 10.08 10.24 9.24
C LYS A 209 9.45 8.98 9.74
N LEU A 210 10.26 7.93 9.83
CA LEU A 210 9.86 6.64 10.37
C LEU A 210 9.32 6.78 11.81
N LYS A 211 8.13 6.23 12.07
CA LYS A 211 7.46 6.28 13.38
C LYS A 211 7.10 4.91 13.94
N ASN A 212 6.96 3.91 13.09
CA ASN A 212 6.55 2.58 13.48
C ASN A 212 7.24 1.53 12.60
N ASN A 213 6.98 0.25 12.86
CA ASN A 213 7.53 -0.86 12.10
C ASN A 213 6.44 -1.64 11.35
N GLY A 214 5.32 -0.99 10.98
CA GLY A 214 4.17 -1.67 10.40
C GLY A 214 3.41 -2.56 11.38
N PHE A 215 2.71 -3.57 10.86
CA PHE A 215 1.91 -4.53 11.62
C PHE A 215 2.28 -5.97 11.31
N VAL A 216 2.37 -6.82 12.33
CA VAL A 216 2.40 -8.28 12.15
C VAL A 216 1.03 -8.83 12.49
N VAL A 217 0.44 -9.61 11.58
CA VAL A 217 -0.88 -10.21 11.71
C VAL A 217 -0.78 -11.71 11.50
N GLU A 218 -1.52 -12.47 12.32
CA GLU A 218 -1.68 -13.91 12.16
C GLU A 218 -2.93 -14.21 11.32
N VAL A 219 -2.77 -15.07 10.32
CA VAL A 219 -3.84 -15.50 9.40
C VAL A 219 -4.06 -17.01 9.36
#